data_AF-A0A7C1E024-F1
#
_entry.id   AF-A0A7C1E024-F1
#
_cell.length_a   1.000
_cell.length_b   1.000
_cell.length_c   1.000
_cell.angle_alpha   90.00
_cell.angle_beta   90.00
_cell.angle_gamma   90.00
#
_symmetry.space_group_name_H-M   'P 1'
#
loop_
_entity.id
_entity.type
_entity.pdbx_description
1 polymer ?
#
loop_
_entity_poly.entity_id
_entity_poly.type
_entity_poly.pdbx_seq_one_letter_code
_entity_poly.pdbx_strand_id
1 'polypeptide(L)'
;MKHRSLLFLIPLIALFACNRNRVTITGVVEEGARTKISLERLDVSRTTVIDTVLTGRDGSFTFTTRIDEPHLMLLRNDNGEILNLLPFPGDRISVTTTCGTFGTGYRVGGSPESEKIRSLVEHLHHTRTTIDSLVTVADSVSCPDDPRLALARTAFRQALVDQKRYTIRFIVENMKSLSSIYALYQKFDDENFILAEESDLQYYK
;
A
#
# COMPACT_ATOMS: atom_id res chain seq x y z
N MET A 1 0.29 64.94 37.53
CA MET A 1 -0.27 64.65 36.19
C MET A 1 0.86 64.49 35.19
N LYS A 2 1.14 63.25 34.77
CA LYS A 2 1.83 62.91 33.51
C LYS A 2 1.58 61.42 33.24
N HIS A 3 0.47 61.15 32.58
CA HIS A 3 0.22 59.87 31.93
C HIS A 3 1.24 59.70 30.80
N ARG A 4 2.00 58.61 30.81
CA ARG A 4 2.65 58.09 29.61
C ARG A 4 2.35 56.60 29.53
N SER A 5 1.47 56.30 28.57
CA SER A 5 0.89 54.99 28.32
C SER A 5 1.96 53.92 28.13
N LEU A 6 1.89 52.89 28.97
CA LEU A 6 2.61 51.64 28.75
C LEU A 6 1.83 50.88 27.66
N LEU A 7 2.30 51.00 26.41
CA LEU A 7 1.74 50.26 25.28
C LEU A 7 2.15 48.79 25.44
N PHE A 8 1.27 47.98 26.05
CA PHE A 8 1.43 46.54 26.11
C PHE A 8 1.29 45.98 24.69
N LEU A 9 2.43 45.68 24.07
CA LEU A 9 2.51 44.93 22.82
C LEU A 9 2.16 43.47 23.14
N ILE A 10 0.89 43.10 22.94
CA ILE A 10 0.43 41.71 23.02
C ILE A 10 1.08 40.95 21.84
N PRO A 11 1.89 39.91 22.06
CA PRO A 11 2.35 39.09 20.96
C PRO A 11 1.17 38.22 20.49
N LEU A 12 0.63 38.55 19.32
CA LEU A 12 -0.32 37.72 18.57
C LEU A 12 0.42 36.53 17.96
N ILE A 13 0.77 35.53 18.78
CA ILE A 13 1.34 34.26 18.31
C ILE A 13 0.48 33.13 18.88
N ALA A 14 -0.67 32.87 18.27
CA ALA A 14 -1.53 31.75 18.66
C ALA A 14 -2.36 31.17 17.49
N LEU A 15 -1.77 30.96 16.30
CA LEU A 15 -2.48 30.29 15.18
C LEU A 15 -1.65 29.26 14.38
N PHE A 16 -0.65 28.60 14.99
CA PHE A 16 -0.04 27.38 14.43
C PHE A 16 -0.43 26.10 15.19
N ALA A 17 -1.58 26.12 15.87
CA ALA A 17 -2.17 24.93 16.47
C ALA A 17 -3.23 24.33 15.52
N CYS A 18 -3.29 22.99 15.46
CA CYS A 18 -4.28 22.18 14.73
C CYS A 18 -4.05 21.91 13.23
N ASN A 19 -2.91 21.30 12.89
CA ASN A 19 -2.77 20.60 11.60
C ASN A 19 -1.91 19.32 11.63
N ARG A 20 -1.36 18.92 12.78
CA ARG A 20 -0.37 17.83 12.81
C ARG A 20 -0.94 16.44 12.55
N ASN A 21 -2.25 16.24 12.77
CA ASN A 21 -2.91 14.94 12.59
C ASN A 21 -3.75 14.84 11.32
N ARG A 22 -3.70 15.85 10.45
CA ARG A 22 -4.43 15.84 9.18
C ARG A 22 -3.56 15.18 8.11
N VAL A 23 -4.12 14.15 7.49
CA VAL A 23 -3.56 13.49 6.32
C VAL A 23 -4.32 13.95 5.09
N THR A 24 -3.59 14.27 4.04
CA THR A 24 -4.15 14.63 2.73
C THR A 24 -3.68 13.62 1.71
N ILE A 25 -4.60 12.99 1.00
CA ILE A 25 -4.29 12.05 -0.08
C ILE A 25 -4.80 12.68 -1.36
N THR A 26 -3.88 13.08 -2.23
CA THR A 26 -4.17 13.58 -3.58
C THR A 26 -3.75 12.56 -4.59
N GLY A 27 -4.52 12.36 -5.65
CA GLY A 27 -4.08 11.48 -6.71
C GLY A 27 -4.79 11.67 -8.02
N VAL A 28 -4.33 10.93 -9.01
CA VAL A 28 -4.89 10.86 -10.36
C VAL A 28 -5.01 9.40 -10.77
N VAL A 29 -6.20 9.01 -11.23
CA VAL A 29 -6.42 7.77 -11.97
C VAL A 29 -6.45 8.12 -13.44
N GLU A 30 -5.37 7.82 -14.16
CA GLU A 30 -5.29 8.06 -15.61
C GLU A 30 -6.40 7.30 -16.33
N GLU A 31 -7.08 8.01 -17.24
CA GLU A 31 -8.28 7.53 -17.95
C GLU A 31 -9.47 7.15 -17.04
N GLY A 32 -9.36 7.36 -15.72
CA GLY A 32 -10.38 7.06 -14.73
C GLY A 32 -11.31 8.23 -14.44
N ALA A 33 -11.83 8.89 -15.47
CA ALA A 33 -12.76 9.99 -15.30
C ALA A 33 -14.10 9.51 -14.72
N ARG A 34 -14.63 10.21 -13.70
CA ARG A 34 -15.89 9.88 -13.03
C ARG A 34 -15.93 8.50 -12.36
N THR A 35 -14.77 7.92 -12.06
CA THR A 35 -14.60 6.71 -11.26
C THR A 35 -14.87 7.01 -9.80
N LYS A 36 -15.61 6.16 -9.10
CA LYS A 36 -15.78 6.23 -7.66
C LYS A 36 -14.56 5.64 -6.98
N ILE A 37 -14.08 6.34 -5.96
CA ILE A 37 -13.01 5.85 -5.09
C ILE A 37 -13.49 5.99 -3.66
N SER A 38 -13.48 4.89 -2.90
CA SER A 38 -13.64 4.92 -1.45
C SER A 38 -12.29 4.98 -0.76
N LEU A 39 -12.24 5.75 0.34
CA LEU A 39 -11.16 5.68 1.32
C LEU A 39 -11.67 4.85 2.50
N GLU A 40 -11.00 3.76 2.81
CA GLU A 40 -11.41 2.81 3.83
C GLU A 40 -10.30 2.67 4.89
N ARG A 41 -10.69 2.42 6.14
CA ARG A 41 -9.79 1.95 7.20
C ARG A 41 -9.89 0.44 7.29
N LEU A 42 -8.74 -0.23 7.36
CA LEU A 42 -8.67 -1.65 7.65
C LEU A 42 -8.32 -1.86 9.12
N ASP A 43 -9.29 -2.33 9.90
CA ASP A 43 -9.11 -2.80 11.28
C ASP A 43 -8.95 -4.33 11.28
N VAL A 44 -8.59 -4.90 12.44
CA VAL A 44 -8.35 -6.36 12.59
C VAL A 44 -9.55 -7.21 12.17
N SER A 45 -10.77 -6.76 12.45
CA SER A 45 -11.99 -7.56 12.24
C SER A 45 -12.92 -7.00 11.16
N ARG A 46 -12.63 -5.81 10.62
CA ARG A 46 -13.53 -5.14 9.67
C ARG A 46 -12.83 -4.08 8.84
N THR A 47 -13.42 -3.79 7.70
CA THR A 47 -13.09 -2.64 6.87
C THR A 47 -14.20 -1.60 7.00
N THR A 48 -13.84 -0.35 7.29
CA THR A 48 -14.79 0.74 7.49
C THR A 48 -14.57 1.84 6.45
N VAL A 49 -15.60 2.20 5.70
CA VAL A 49 -15.53 3.33 4.76
C VAL A 49 -15.45 4.64 5.56
N ILE A 50 -14.45 5.46 5.26
CA ILE A 50 -14.27 6.80 5.84
C ILE A 50 -14.98 7.84 4.97
N ASP A 51 -14.71 7.79 3.66
CA ASP A 51 -15.24 8.73 2.69
C ASP A 51 -15.27 8.10 1.30
N THR A 52 -15.97 8.74 0.36
CA THR A 52 -16.04 8.30 -1.03
C THR A 52 -16.20 9.50 -1.95
N VAL A 53 -15.38 9.54 -3.00
CA VAL A 53 -15.36 10.63 -3.98
C VAL A 53 -15.57 10.08 -5.38
N LEU A 54 -16.03 10.94 -6.29
CA LEU A 54 -15.94 10.71 -7.73
C LEU A 54 -14.74 11.49 -8.25
N THR A 55 -13.91 10.85 -9.08
CA THR A 55 -12.80 11.54 -9.74
C THR A 55 -13.30 12.65 -10.66
N GLY A 56 -12.43 13.66 -10.85
CA GLY A 56 -12.60 14.71 -11.84
C GLY A 56 -12.60 14.18 -13.27
N ARG A 57 -12.82 15.08 -14.24
CA ARG A 57 -12.75 14.73 -15.68
C ARG A 57 -11.34 14.32 -16.12
N ASP A 58 -10.33 14.78 -15.40
CA ASP A 58 -8.92 14.43 -15.57
C ASP A 58 -8.50 13.24 -14.71
N GLY A 59 -9.43 12.57 -14.02
CA GLY A 59 -9.12 11.46 -13.12
C GLY A 59 -8.61 11.87 -11.73
N SER A 60 -8.54 13.18 -11.43
CA SER A 60 -8.05 13.67 -10.15
C SER A 60 -9.01 13.37 -8.99
N PHE A 61 -8.46 13.10 -7.81
CA PHE A 61 -9.22 12.93 -6.56
C PHE A 61 -8.46 13.50 -5.36
N THR A 62 -9.18 13.79 -4.28
CA THR A 62 -8.58 14.25 -3.03
C THR A 62 -9.39 13.74 -1.84
N PHE A 63 -8.71 13.20 -0.85
CA PHE A 63 -9.25 12.91 0.47
C PHE A 63 -8.52 13.74 1.53
N THR A 64 -9.25 14.15 2.55
CA THR A 64 -8.67 14.75 3.76
C THR A 64 -9.28 14.09 4.98
N THR A 65 -8.44 13.49 5.82
CA THR A 65 -8.89 12.84 7.06
C THR A 65 -7.98 13.21 8.22
N ARG A 66 -8.44 12.98 9.45
CA ARG A 66 -7.62 13.11 10.66
C ARG A 66 -7.34 11.73 11.21
N ILE A 67 -6.07 11.46 11.50
CA ILE A 67 -5.62 10.22 12.12
C ILE A 67 -4.70 10.58 13.29
N ASP A 68 -4.93 9.99 14.45
CA ASP A 68 -4.09 10.25 15.63
C ASP A 68 -2.92 9.26 15.71
N GLU A 69 -3.06 8.09 15.10
CA GLU A 69 -2.02 7.07 14.97
C GLU A 69 -2.02 6.46 13.56
N PRO A 70 -0.86 5.97 13.08
CA PRO A 70 -0.76 5.29 11.78
C PRO A 70 -1.60 4.02 11.76
N HIS A 71 -2.34 3.81 10.67
CA HIS A 71 -3.11 2.58 10.44
C HIS A 71 -3.28 2.31 8.95
N LEU A 72 -3.56 1.06 8.62
CA LEU A 72 -3.72 0.64 7.23
C LEU A 72 -5.01 1.23 6.65
N MET A 73 -4.85 1.93 5.53
CA MET A 73 -5.93 2.54 4.77
C MET A 73 -5.94 1.99 3.36
N LEU A 74 -7.13 1.86 2.79
CA LEU A 74 -7.34 1.34 1.45
C LEU A 74 -7.96 2.43 0.59
N LEU A 75 -7.43 2.64 -0.61
CA LEU A 75 -8.21 3.22 -1.69
C LEU A 75 -8.83 2.05 -2.46
N ARG A 76 -10.14 2.11 -2.71
CA ARG A 76 -10.84 1.10 -3.51
C ARG A 76 -11.60 1.76 -4.65
N ASN A 77 -11.44 1.23 -5.86
CA ASN A 77 -12.19 1.71 -7.02
C ASN A 77 -13.50 0.94 -7.23
N ASP A 78 -14.30 1.35 -8.23
CA ASP A 78 -15.57 0.68 -8.59
C ASP A 78 -15.42 -0.79 -9.00
N ASN A 79 -14.24 -1.21 -9.47
CA ASN A 79 -13.95 -2.59 -9.83
C ASN A 79 -13.60 -3.45 -8.61
N GLY A 80 -13.55 -2.85 -7.41
CA GLY A 80 -13.17 -3.52 -6.18
C GLY A 80 -11.67 -3.67 -5.98
N GLU A 81 -10.84 -3.15 -6.89
CA GLU A 81 -9.37 -3.18 -6.77
C GLU A 81 -8.91 -2.29 -5.62
N ILE A 82 -7.85 -2.73 -4.93
CA ILE A 82 -7.39 -2.13 -3.68
C ILE A 82 -5.96 -1.62 -3.83
N LEU A 83 -5.74 -0.37 -3.42
CA LEU A 83 -4.42 0.22 -3.22
C LEU A 83 -4.20 0.46 -1.73
N ASN A 84 -3.14 -0.11 -1.18
CA ASN A 84 -2.83 -0.08 0.25
C ASN A 84 -1.93 1.13 0.61
N LEU A 85 -2.30 1.86 1.67
CA LEU A 85 -1.58 3.00 2.22
C LEU A 85 -1.40 2.84 3.74
N LEU A 86 -0.29 3.32 4.28
CA LEU A 86 -0.03 3.36 5.73
C LEU A 86 0.42 4.76 6.14
N PRO A 87 -0.50 5.75 6.15
CA PRO A 87 -0.18 7.13 6.47
C PRO A 87 0.21 7.31 7.94
N PHE A 88 1.15 8.22 8.18
CA PHE A 88 1.40 8.81 9.49
C PHE A 88 0.62 10.13 9.65
N PRO A 89 0.29 10.54 10.91
CA PRO A 89 -0.29 11.84 11.18
C PRO A 89 0.52 12.97 10.52
N GLY A 90 -0.13 13.74 9.63
CA GLY A 90 0.50 14.87 8.93
C GLY A 90 1.01 14.56 7.51
N ASP A 91 0.95 13.29 7.07
CA ASP A 91 1.38 12.90 5.72
C ASP A 91 0.59 13.64 4.62
N ARG A 92 1.32 13.99 3.55
CA ARG A 92 0.75 14.50 2.31
C ARG A 92 1.08 13.52 1.19
N ILE A 93 0.13 12.63 0.93
CA ILE A 93 0.31 11.50 0.03
C ILE A 93 -0.09 11.92 -1.38
N SER A 94 0.78 11.61 -2.32
CA SER A 94 0.52 11.69 -3.77
C SER A 94 0.37 10.28 -4.33
N VAL A 95 -0.66 10.05 -5.14
CA VAL A 95 -0.91 8.77 -5.81
C VAL A 95 -1.11 8.97 -7.31
N THR A 96 -0.47 8.16 -8.14
CA THR A 96 -0.75 8.09 -9.58
C THR A 96 -0.94 6.65 -9.97
N THR A 97 -2.03 6.35 -10.67
CA THR A 97 -2.34 5.00 -11.14
C THR A 97 -3.23 5.05 -12.38
N THR A 98 -3.57 3.91 -12.96
CA THR A 98 -4.52 3.77 -14.07
C THR A 98 -5.69 2.89 -13.65
N CYS A 99 -6.76 2.84 -14.45
CA CYS A 99 -7.86 1.89 -14.22
C CYS A 99 -7.44 0.41 -14.32
N GLY A 100 -6.43 0.06 -15.12
CA GLY A 100 -5.98 -1.33 -15.29
C GLY A 100 -4.90 -1.77 -14.30
N THR A 101 -4.34 -0.81 -13.55
CA THR A 101 -3.19 -1.00 -12.66
C THR A 101 -3.48 -0.40 -11.28
N PHE A 102 -4.76 -0.35 -10.88
CA PHE A 102 -5.18 0.46 -9.73
C PHE A 102 -4.50 0.00 -8.45
N GLY A 103 -4.53 -1.30 -8.18
CA GLY A 103 -3.91 -1.91 -6.99
C GLY A 103 -2.44 -2.32 -7.16
N THR A 104 -1.92 -2.33 -8.38
CA THR A 104 -0.57 -2.80 -8.74
C THR A 104 -0.06 -1.99 -9.92
N GLY A 105 1.16 -1.46 -9.88
CA GLY A 105 1.71 -0.53 -10.87
C GLY A 105 1.51 0.94 -10.52
N TYR A 106 0.99 1.24 -9.32
CA TYR A 106 0.78 2.60 -8.86
C TYR A 106 2.08 3.26 -8.38
N ARG A 107 2.12 4.58 -8.45
CA ARG A 107 3.15 5.41 -7.81
C ARG A 107 2.53 6.03 -6.57
N VAL A 108 3.27 5.98 -5.46
CA VAL A 108 2.92 6.66 -4.22
C VAL A 108 4.13 7.44 -3.73
N GLY A 109 3.90 8.60 -3.13
CA GLY A 109 4.96 9.43 -2.55
C GLY A 109 4.45 10.27 -1.39
N GLY A 110 5.35 10.68 -0.50
CA GLY A 110 5.02 11.55 0.63
C GLY A 110 4.53 10.82 1.87
N SER A 111 4.67 9.48 1.89
CA SER A 111 4.47 8.60 3.04
C SER A 111 5.44 7.42 2.94
N PRO A 112 6.55 7.42 3.69
CA PRO A 112 7.59 6.38 3.57
C PRO A 112 7.06 4.96 3.79
N GLU A 113 6.11 4.78 4.68
CA GLU A 113 5.51 3.47 4.96
C GLU A 113 4.59 3.01 3.83
N SER A 114 3.86 3.93 3.20
CA SER A 114 3.05 3.62 2.01
C SER A 114 3.93 3.26 0.81
N GLU A 115 5.08 3.91 0.65
CA GLU A 115 6.06 3.58 -0.40
C GLU A 115 6.67 2.19 -0.23
N LYS A 116 6.91 1.78 1.03
CA LYS A 116 7.36 0.43 1.37
C LYS A 116 6.28 -0.61 1.12
N ILE A 117 5.03 -0.35 1.53
CA ILE A 117 3.90 -1.24 1.19
C ILE A 117 3.79 -1.42 -0.32
N ARG A 118 3.88 -0.34 -1.09
CA ARG A 118 3.91 -0.44 -2.56
C ARG A 118 5.01 -1.39 -3.02
N SER A 119 6.25 -1.30 -2.52
CA SER A 119 7.31 -2.23 -2.95
C SER A 119 6.99 -3.71 -2.67
N LEU A 120 6.34 -4.02 -1.55
CA LEU A 120 5.87 -5.38 -1.25
C LEU A 120 4.77 -5.84 -2.21
N VAL A 121 3.84 -4.95 -2.53
CA VAL A 121 2.72 -5.21 -3.46
C VAL A 121 3.25 -5.45 -4.87
N GLU A 122 4.13 -4.59 -5.38
CA GLU A 122 4.72 -4.73 -6.72
C GLU A 122 5.54 -6.01 -6.86
N HIS A 123 6.36 -6.33 -5.85
CA HIS A 123 7.18 -7.55 -5.90
C HIS A 123 6.28 -8.80 -5.93
N LEU A 124 5.24 -8.84 -5.10
CA LEU A 124 4.29 -9.95 -5.11
C LEU A 124 3.53 -10.05 -6.44
N HIS A 125 3.11 -8.92 -7.01
CA HIS A 125 2.45 -8.89 -8.31
C HIS A 125 3.34 -9.44 -9.43
N HIS A 126 4.62 -9.06 -9.45
CA HIS A 126 5.59 -9.60 -10.40
C HIS A 126 5.78 -11.12 -10.24
N THR A 127 5.88 -11.59 -9.00
CA THR A 127 5.96 -13.03 -8.70
C THR A 127 4.74 -13.78 -9.21
N ARG A 128 3.52 -13.27 -8.95
CA ARG A 128 2.27 -13.88 -9.43
C ARG A 128 2.23 -13.94 -10.95
N THR A 129 2.54 -12.84 -11.63
CA THR A 129 2.60 -12.77 -13.10
C THR A 129 3.60 -13.77 -13.69
N THR A 130 4.75 -13.94 -13.03
CA THR A 130 5.76 -14.93 -13.41
C THR A 130 5.19 -16.35 -13.29
N ILE A 131 4.52 -16.65 -12.17
CA ILE A 131 3.91 -17.95 -11.91
C ILE A 131 2.78 -18.25 -12.91
N ASP A 132 1.90 -17.29 -13.18
CA ASP A 132 0.80 -17.46 -14.15
C ASP A 132 1.32 -17.79 -15.54
N SER A 133 2.44 -17.16 -15.93
CA SER A 133 3.13 -17.46 -17.20
C SER A 133 3.68 -18.89 -17.22
N LEU A 134 4.24 -19.37 -16.11
CA LEU A 134 4.77 -20.73 -15.99
C LEU A 134 3.67 -21.79 -15.99
N VAL A 135 2.53 -21.50 -15.37
CA VAL A 135 1.34 -22.36 -15.41
C VAL A 135 0.82 -22.46 -16.85
N THR A 136 0.72 -21.33 -17.56
CA THR A 136 0.32 -21.32 -18.97
C THR A 136 1.24 -22.18 -19.85
N VAL A 137 2.56 -22.14 -19.59
CA VAL A 137 3.51 -23.01 -20.29
C VAL A 137 3.23 -24.48 -19.97
N ALA A 138 3.04 -24.83 -18.69
CA ALA A 138 2.77 -26.20 -18.27
C ALA A 138 1.48 -26.75 -18.90
N ASP A 139 0.42 -25.95 -18.95
CA ASP A 139 -0.88 -26.32 -19.51
C ASP A 139 -0.84 -26.49 -21.04
N SER A 140 0.08 -25.80 -21.72
CA SER A 140 0.25 -25.91 -23.18
C SER A 140 0.96 -27.20 -23.63
N VAL A 141 1.55 -27.95 -22.70
CA VAL A 141 2.38 -29.12 -22.99
C VAL A 141 1.56 -30.41 -22.86
N SER A 142 1.37 -31.13 -23.97
CA SER A 142 0.62 -32.39 -23.97
C SER A 142 1.46 -33.64 -23.63
N CYS A 143 2.78 -33.56 -23.76
CA CYS A 143 3.68 -34.69 -23.51
C CYS A 143 4.28 -34.59 -22.09
N PRO A 144 4.03 -35.57 -21.20
CA PRO A 144 4.56 -35.55 -19.84
C PRO A 144 6.10 -35.50 -19.73
N ASP A 145 6.81 -36.03 -20.73
CA ASP A 145 8.27 -36.09 -20.79
C ASP A 145 8.91 -34.86 -21.45
N ASP A 146 8.11 -33.85 -21.80
CA ASP A 146 8.63 -32.62 -22.40
C ASP A 146 9.51 -31.87 -21.37
N PRO A 147 10.79 -31.57 -21.70
CA PRO A 147 11.70 -30.91 -20.79
C PRO A 147 11.21 -29.53 -20.33
N ARG A 148 10.32 -28.87 -21.10
CA ARG A 148 9.69 -27.60 -20.71
C ARG A 148 8.88 -27.73 -19.42
N LEU A 149 8.25 -28.87 -19.16
CA LEU A 149 7.48 -29.10 -17.94
C LEU A 149 8.40 -29.15 -16.70
N ALA A 150 9.54 -29.82 -16.81
CA ALA A 150 10.52 -29.88 -15.73
C ALA A 150 11.14 -28.50 -15.45
N LEU A 151 11.42 -27.72 -16.49
CA LEU A 151 11.90 -26.34 -16.37
C LEU A 151 10.85 -25.43 -15.72
N ALA A 152 9.59 -25.48 -16.18
CA ALA A 152 8.50 -24.67 -15.62
C ALA A 152 8.27 -24.97 -14.14
N ARG A 153 8.25 -26.25 -13.75
CA ARG A 153 8.15 -26.66 -12.33
C ARG A 153 9.30 -26.15 -11.48
N THR A 154 10.52 -26.15 -12.04
CA THR A 154 11.70 -25.66 -11.32
C THR A 154 11.65 -24.15 -11.14
N ALA A 155 11.32 -23.41 -12.20
CA ALA A 155 11.14 -21.96 -12.16
C ALA A 155 10.01 -21.54 -11.21
N PHE A 156 8.92 -22.30 -11.15
CA PHE A 156 7.80 -22.05 -10.24
C PHE A 156 8.26 -22.12 -8.78
N ARG A 157 8.94 -23.21 -8.39
CA ARG A 157 9.49 -23.36 -7.03
C ARG A 157 10.49 -22.25 -6.71
N GLN A 158 11.31 -21.86 -7.67
CA GLN A 158 12.29 -20.80 -7.51
C GLN A 158 11.61 -19.45 -7.26
N ALA A 159 10.55 -19.12 -8.00
CA ALA A 159 9.77 -17.88 -7.81
C ALA A 159 9.18 -17.78 -6.39
N LEU A 160 8.64 -18.89 -5.84
CA LEU A 160 8.15 -18.92 -4.46
C LEU A 160 9.27 -18.69 -3.44
N VAL A 161 10.41 -19.35 -3.61
CA VAL A 161 11.58 -19.18 -2.74
C VAL A 161 12.09 -17.75 -2.78
N ASP A 162 12.15 -17.15 -3.97
CA ASP A 162 12.64 -15.79 -4.14
C ASP A 162 11.68 -14.75 -3.57
N GLN A 163 10.36 -14.96 -3.69
CA GLN A 163 9.35 -14.15 -3.00
C GLN A 163 9.52 -14.21 -1.48
N LYS A 164 9.66 -15.41 -0.91
CA LYS A 164 9.88 -15.58 0.54
C LYS A 164 11.18 -14.89 0.99
N ARG A 165 12.27 -15.07 0.27
CA ARG A 165 13.56 -14.39 0.55
C ARG A 165 13.45 -12.88 0.47
N TYR A 166 12.72 -12.36 -0.52
CA TYR A 166 12.46 -10.93 -0.63
C TYR A 166 11.72 -10.40 0.59
N THR A 167 10.62 -11.06 1.01
CA THR A 167 9.83 -10.68 2.19
C THR A 167 10.68 -10.73 3.47
N ILE A 168 11.48 -11.78 3.68
CA ILE A 168 12.39 -11.87 4.83
C ILE A 168 13.40 -10.72 4.83
N ARG A 169 14.06 -10.46 3.70
CA ARG A 169 15.03 -9.38 3.58
C ARG A 169 14.38 -8.03 3.87
N PHE A 170 13.20 -7.78 3.31
CA PHE A 170 12.44 -6.57 3.57
C PHE A 170 12.20 -6.37 5.07
N ILE A 171 11.75 -7.41 5.78
CA ILE A 171 11.50 -7.35 7.23
C ILE A 171 12.79 -7.02 7.99
N VAL A 172 13.89 -7.70 7.68
CA VAL A 172 15.19 -7.48 8.35
C VAL A 172 15.72 -6.06 8.10
N GLU A 173 15.59 -5.55 6.89
CA GLU A 173 16.02 -4.19 6.54
C GLU A 173 15.10 -3.11 7.15
N ASN A 174 13.85 -3.45 7.45
CA ASN A 174 12.82 -2.53 7.94
C ASN A 174 12.27 -2.93 9.33
N MET A 175 13.05 -3.58 10.20
CA MET A 175 12.55 -4.13 11.48
C MET A 175 11.82 -3.13 12.38
N LYS A 176 12.09 -1.83 12.25
CA LYS A 176 11.47 -0.75 13.04
C LYS A 176 10.27 -0.06 12.36
N SER A 177 9.87 -0.56 11.19
CA SER A 177 8.85 0.01 10.31
C SER A 177 7.52 -0.72 10.52
N LEU A 178 6.39 0.00 10.51
CA LEU A 178 5.06 -0.63 10.61
C LEU A 178 4.73 -1.45 9.36
N SER A 179 5.30 -1.10 8.20
CA SER A 179 5.18 -1.88 6.96
C SER A 179 5.78 -3.30 7.08
N SER A 180 6.66 -3.56 8.06
CA SER A 180 7.12 -4.93 8.36
C SER A 180 6.01 -5.81 8.94
N ILE A 181 5.05 -5.22 9.68
CA ILE A 181 3.86 -5.95 10.13
C ILE A 181 3.02 -6.35 8.91
N TYR A 182 2.84 -5.43 7.95
CA TYR A 182 2.17 -5.76 6.68
C TYR A 182 2.87 -6.90 5.94
N ALA A 183 4.21 -6.89 5.88
CA ALA A 183 5.01 -7.95 5.26
C ALA A 183 4.86 -9.31 5.95
N LEU A 184 4.81 -9.34 7.29
CA LEU A 184 4.64 -10.58 8.07
C LEU A 184 3.33 -11.30 7.74
N TYR A 185 2.24 -10.53 7.60
CA TYR A 185 0.91 -11.07 7.30
C TYR A 185 0.58 -11.08 5.80
N GLN A 186 1.56 -10.80 4.93
CA GLN A 186 1.32 -10.81 3.50
C GLN A 186 1.05 -12.24 3.02
N LYS A 187 -0.04 -12.40 2.28
CA LYS A 187 -0.41 -13.67 1.67
C LYS A 187 0.00 -13.76 0.22
N PHE A 188 0.38 -14.97 -0.19
CA PHE A 188 0.65 -15.32 -1.57
C PHE A 188 -0.64 -15.43 -2.39
N ASP A 189 -1.70 -15.99 -1.80
CA ASP A 189 -3.06 -16.10 -2.35
C ASP A 189 -4.10 -15.96 -1.22
N ASP A 190 -5.35 -16.35 -1.42
CA ASP A 190 -6.40 -16.18 -0.40
C ASP A 190 -6.15 -17.01 0.87
N GLU A 191 -5.39 -18.11 0.77
CA GLU A 191 -5.21 -19.11 1.82
C GLU A 191 -3.79 -19.11 2.39
N ASN A 192 -2.78 -18.86 1.57
CA ASN A 192 -1.39 -19.15 1.90
C ASN A 192 -0.62 -17.89 2.28
N PHE A 193 -0.10 -17.82 3.52
CA PHE A 193 0.87 -16.80 3.91
C PHE A 193 2.22 -17.03 3.23
N ILE A 194 2.93 -15.94 2.91
CA ILE A 194 4.30 -16.04 2.40
C ILE A 194 5.23 -16.62 3.47
N LEU A 195 5.01 -16.23 4.74
CA LEU A 195 5.75 -16.71 5.91
C LEU A 195 4.85 -17.64 6.73
N ALA A 196 4.82 -18.91 6.35
CA ALA A 196 3.93 -19.93 6.91
C ALA A 196 4.67 -21.10 7.60
N GLU A 197 5.99 -21.17 7.52
CA GLU A 197 6.76 -22.28 8.09
C GLU A 197 7.14 -22.00 9.55
N GLU A 198 7.38 -23.06 10.33
CA GLU A 198 7.87 -22.94 11.72
C GLU A 198 9.18 -22.15 11.80
N SER A 199 10.05 -22.33 10.79
CA SER A 199 11.31 -21.59 10.63
C SER A 199 11.10 -20.08 10.49
N ASP A 200 9.92 -19.62 10.06
CA ASP A 200 9.59 -18.21 9.88
C ASP A 200 9.17 -17.53 11.19
N LEU A 201 8.83 -18.29 12.24
CA LEU A 201 8.40 -17.76 13.55
C LEU A 201 9.44 -16.85 14.20
N GLN A 202 10.71 -16.98 13.84
CA GLN A 202 11.77 -16.10 14.31
C GLN A 202 11.59 -14.64 13.88
N TYR A 203 10.87 -14.37 12.78
CA TYR A 203 10.62 -13.02 12.27
C TYR A 203 9.39 -12.35 12.90
N TYR A 204 8.60 -13.09 13.69
CA TYR A 204 7.42 -12.58 14.41
C TYR A 204 7.74 -12.06 15.83
N LYS A 205 9.02 -12.01 16.20
CA LYS A 205 9.49 -11.65 17.55
C LYS A 205 9.89 -10.18 17.66
#